data_AF-A0A0F8Z7F0-F1
#
_entry.id   AF-A0A0F8Z7F0-F1
#
_cell.length_a   1.000
_cell.length_b   1.000
_cell.length_c   1.000
_cell.angle_alpha   90.00
_cell.angle_beta   90.00
_cell.angle_gamma   90.00
#
_symmetry.space_group_name_H-M   'P 1'
#
loop_
_entity.id
_entity.type
_entity.pdbx_description
1 polymer ?
#
loop_
_entity_poly.entity_id
_entity_poly.type
_entity_poly.pdbx_seq_one_letter_code
_entity_poly.pdbx_strand_id
1 'polypeptide(L)'
;MPSLRNVCVKFGLQIKEYYNRTKDDIGAFRYYLGFLKTFAPERYKLCNQWQREDMEMSISNPKIDTKREVLETAWNYTRRGGKSQKLTVLGVFFSLIEKLVIWRSPHADQLGQASQWFNMNPFVKKVQINNLNKVEVYGSPDINISVLSAGKVASREADILIYDEGGWVFKHLALYKFYKASRPMVAASQYRHIIHASTPARNTAFHEEWENLKDLEIKLNTRFTSLHDDEDCEWITPE
;
A
#
# COMPACT_ATOMS: atom_id res chain seq x y z
N MET A 1 18.80 22.34 -17.22
CA MET A 1 18.54 21.37 -16.14
C MET A 1 17.77 20.18 -16.72
N PRO A 2 18.04 18.93 -16.32
CA PRO A 2 17.20 17.79 -16.74
C PRO A 2 15.75 18.02 -16.30
N SER A 3 14.78 17.60 -17.12
CA SER A 3 13.38 17.62 -16.70
C SER A 3 13.17 16.68 -15.50
N LEU A 4 12.25 17.02 -14.59
CA LEU A 4 11.91 16.15 -13.44
C LEU A 4 11.57 14.73 -13.86
N ARG A 5 10.94 14.58 -15.05
CA ARG A 5 10.68 13.28 -15.69
C ARG A 5 11.96 12.46 -15.90
N ASN A 6 12.99 13.04 -16.50
CA ASN A 6 14.25 12.32 -16.78
C ASN A 6 14.96 11.93 -15.48
N VAL A 7 14.87 12.78 -14.45
CA VAL A 7 15.38 12.48 -13.11
C VAL A 7 14.63 11.28 -12.50
N CYS A 8 13.29 11.28 -12.54
CA CYS A 8 12.47 10.20 -11.98
C CYS A 8 12.70 8.87 -12.71
N VAL A 9 12.76 8.86 -14.04
CA VAL A 9 13.05 7.64 -14.82
C VAL A 9 14.42 7.07 -14.44
N LYS A 10 15.46 7.92 -14.42
CA LYS A 10 16.82 7.50 -14.08
C LYS A 10 16.90 6.96 -12.65
N PHE A 11 16.29 7.65 -11.70
CA PHE A 11 16.34 7.24 -10.29
C PHE A 11 15.51 5.98 -10.03
N GLY A 12 14.38 5.82 -10.72
CA GLY A 12 13.57 4.59 -10.66
C GLY A 12 14.37 3.37 -11.10
N LEU A 13 15.15 3.51 -12.18
CA LEU A 13 16.10 2.46 -12.62
C LEU A 13 17.15 2.16 -11.56
N GLN A 14 17.71 3.18 -10.88
CA GLN A 14 18.69 2.98 -9.81
C GLN A 14 18.11 2.22 -8.60
N ILE A 15 16.86 2.51 -8.22
CA ILE A 15 16.16 1.75 -7.16
C ILE A 15 15.99 0.29 -7.57
N LYS A 16 15.51 0.06 -8.80
CA LYS A 16 15.34 -1.29 -9.36
C LYS A 16 16.66 -2.07 -9.42
N GLU A 17 17.72 -1.44 -9.90
CA GLU A 17 19.06 -2.05 -9.99
C GLU A 17 19.61 -2.40 -8.61
N TYR A 18 19.45 -1.49 -7.64
CA TYR A 18 19.82 -1.76 -6.25
C TYR A 18 19.07 -2.99 -5.73
N TYR A 19 17.74 -3.00 -5.83
CA TYR A 19 16.92 -4.12 -5.40
C TYR A 19 17.33 -5.43 -6.07
N ASN A 20 17.55 -5.43 -7.38
CA ASN A 20 17.90 -6.64 -8.11
C ASN A 20 19.26 -7.21 -7.71
N ARG A 21 20.22 -6.35 -7.35
CA ARG A 21 21.55 -6.75 -6.90
C ARG A 21 21.57 -7.27 -5.47
N THR A 22 20.87 -6.61 -4.56
CA THR A 22 20.96 -6.91 -3.12
C THR A 22 19.85 -7.81 -2.61
N LYS A 23 18.70 -7.81 -3.29
CA LYS A 23 17.42 -8.38 -2.80
C LYS A 23 17.02 -7.82 -1.43
N ASP A 24 17.49 -6.62 -1.10
CA ASP A 24 17.14 -5.88 0.12
C ASP A 24 15.98 -4.94 -0.17
N ASP A 25 14.76 -5.41 0.11
CA ASP A 25 13.52 -4.64 -0.06
C ASP A 25 13.53 -3.36 0.80
N ILE A 26 14.01 -3.45 2.04
CA ILE A 26 14.00 -2.33 2.98
C ILE A 26 15.05 -1.28 2.59
N GLY A 27 16.24 -1.71 2.18
CA GLY A 27 17.26 -0.81 1.63
C GLY A 27 16.78 -0.06 0.39
N ALA A 28 16.13 -0.76 -0.54
CA ALA A 28 15.55 -0.15 -1.74
C ALA A 28 14.45 0.86 -1.37
N PHE A 29 13.59 0.51 -0.41
CA PHE A 29 12.52 1.39 0.06
C PHE A 29 13.07 2.65 0.74
N ARG A 30 14.09 2.51 1.59
CA ARG A 30 14.75 3.66 2.24
C ARG A 30 15.42 4.57 1.22
N TYR A 31 15.99 4.02 0.16
CA TYR A 31 16.55 4.80 -0.94
C TYR A 31 15.47 5.59 -1.68
N TYR A 32 14.32 4.95 -1.94
CA TYR A 32 13.13 5.60 -2.48
C TYR A 32 12.59 6.73 -1.58
N LEU A 33 12.47 6.49 -0.27
CA LEU A 33 12.06 7.53 0.68
C LEU A 33 13.02 8.73 0.70
N GLY A 34 14.33 8.47 0.58
CA GLY A 34 15.35 9.51 0.45
C GLY A 34 15.08 10.44 -0.73
N PHE A 35 14.70 9.89 -1.89
CA PHE A 35 14.29 10.68 -3.05
C PHE A 35 13.04 11.52 -2.77
N LEU A 36 12.01 10.92 -2.19
CA LEU A 36 10.76 11.64 -1.89
C LEU A 36 11.02 12.84 -0.97
N LYS A 37 11.86 12.69 0.06
CA LYS A 37 12.23 13.78 0.97
C LYS A 37 12.86 14.99 0.25
N THR A 38 13.57 14.76 -0.85
CA THR A 38 14.18 15.83 -1.64
C THR A 38 13.22 16.43 -2.66
N PHE A 39 12.48 15.60 -3.40
CA PHE A 39 11.81 16.01 -4.64
C PHE A 39 10.29 16.04 -4.59
N ALA A 40 9.64 15.42 -3.60
CA ALA A 40 8.19 15.48 -3.48
C ALA A 40 7.73 16.86 -2.94
N PRO A 41 6.45 17.24 -3.08
CA PRO A 41 5.88 18.40 -2.38
C PRO A 41 5.93 18.23 -0.85
N GLU A 42 6.10 19.31 -0.09
CA GLU A 42 6.26 19.26 1.39
C GLU A 42 5.18 18.43 2.09
N ARG A 43 3.91 18.64 1.74
CA ARG A 43 2.79 17.86 2.30
C ARG A 43 2.93 16.35 2.09
N TYR A 44 3.55 15.93 0.98
CA TYR A 44 3.78 14.51 0.67
C TYR A 44 4.97 13.91 1.44
N LYS A 45 5.91 14.75 1.90
CA LYS A 45 7.11 14.33 2.63
C LYS A 45 6.84 13.95 4.08
N LEU A 46 5.82 14.57 4.70
CA LEU A 46 5.46 14.35 6.11
C LEU A 46 5.31 12.86 6.38
N CYS A 47 6.17 12.30 7.24
CA CYS A 47 6.22 10.89 7.55
C CYS A 47 6.88 10.65 8.91
N ASN A 48 6.06 10.30 9.90
CA ASN A 48 6.51 10.04 11.26
C ASN A 48 7.31 8.74 11.30
N GLN A 49 8.09 8.56 12.37
CA GLN A 49 8.88 7.35 12.55
C GLN A 49 8.01 6.09 12.54
N TRP A 50 6.91 6.08 13.29
CA TRP A 50 5.99 4.94 13.35
C TRP A 50 5.33 4.64 11.99
N GLN A 51 4.97 5.68 11.21
CA GLN A 51 4.42 5.49 9.86
C GLN A 51 5.42 4.81 8.93
N ARG A 52 6.71 5.13 9.10
CA ARG A 52 7.78 4.47 8.35
C ARG A 52 7.96 3.03 8.81
N GLU A 53 7.93 2.77 10.12
CA GLU A 53 8.02 1.41 10.67
C GLU A 53 6.88 0.51 10.17
N ASP A 54 5.66 1.03 10.08
CA ASP A 54 4.50 0.32 9.55
C ASP A 54 4.61 0.01 8.05
N MET A 55 5.17 0.94 7.28
CA MET A 55 5.52 0.72 5.88
C MET A 55 6.60 -0.36 5.75
N GLU A 56 7.67 -0.30 6.53
CA GLU A 56 8.75 -1.29 6.53
C GLU A 56 8.23 -2.69 6.94
N MET A 57 7.37 -2.78 7.95
CA MET A 57 6.68 -4.02 8.36
C MET A 57 5.86 -4.63 7.22
N SER A 58 5.22 -3.79 6.41
CA SER A 58 4.40 -4.21 5.27
C SER A 58 5.19 -4.55 4.02
N ILE A 59 6.49 -4.28 4.02
CA ILE A 59 7.42 -4.65 2.95
C ILE A 59 8.10 -5.97 3.27
N SER A 60 8.54 -6.16 4.51
CA SER A 60 9.27 -7.35 4.91
C SER A 60 9.04 -7.70 6.39
N ASN A 61 8.94 -9.00 6.67
CA ASN A 61 8.97 -9.52 8.02
C ASN A 61 9.88 -10.76 8.04
N PRO A 62 10.92 -10.82 8.89
CA PRO A 62 11.89 -11.91 8.89
C PRO A 62 11.29 -13.28 9.25
N LYS A 63 10.07 -13.33 9.78
CA LYS A 63 9.35 -14.58 10.08
C LYS A 63 8.55 -15.14 8.90
N ILE A 64 8.41 -14.39 7.81
CA ILE A 64 7.60 -14.77 6.66
C ILE A 64 8.46 -14.90 5.40
N ASP A 65 8.48 -16.08 4.79
CA ASP A 65 9.02 -16.27 3.44
C ASP A 65 7.91 -16.03 2.41
N THR A 66 7.94 -14.87 1.76
CA THR A 66 6.90 -14.42 0.81
C THR A 66 6.77 -15.27 -0.46
N LYS A 67 7.70 -16.20 -0.69
CA LYS A 67 7.59 -17.22 -1.76
C LYS A 67 6.68 -18.38 -1.37
N ARG A 68 6.53 -18.63 -0.07
CA ARG A 68 5.79 -19.76 0.50
C ARG A 68 4.47 -19.32 1.10
N GLU A 69 4.51 -18.21 1.82
CA GLU A 69 3.40 -17.68 2.61
C GLU A 69 3.12 -16.24 2.19
N VAL A 70 1.93 -15.74 2.52
CA VAL A 70 1.57 -14.34 2.27
C VAL A 70 2.07 -13.50 3.44
N LEU A 71 2.81 -12.42 3.18
CA LEU A 71 3.03 -11.39 4.19
C LEU A 71 1.79 -10.51 4.24
N GLU A 72 1.05 -10.62 5.34
CA GLU A 72 -0.18 -9.88 5.55
C GLU A 72 -0.03 -8.91 6.73
N THR A 73 -0.42 -7.65 6.54
CA THR A 73 -0.34 -6.61 7.56
C THR A 73 -1.61 -5.78 7.65
N ALA A 74 -1.89 -5.23 8.83
CA ALA A 74 -3.05 -4.39 9.07
C ALA A 74 -2.70 -3.11 9.83
N TRP A 75 -3.11 -1.97 9.26
CA TRP A 75 -2.92 -0.63 9.81
C TRP A 75 -4.27 -0.08 10.27
N ASN A 76 -4.43 0.02 11.59
CA ASN A 76 -5.62 0.56 12.21
C ASN A 76 -5.33 1.97 12.71
N TYR A 77 -5.57 2.94 11.84
CA TYR A 77 -5.28 4.34 12.10
C TYR A 77 -6.57 5.13 12.19
N THR A 78 -6.59 6.23 12.92
CA THR A 78 -7.73 7.15 12.90
C THR A 78 -7.91 7.85 11.53
N ARG A 79 -9.00 8.62 11.38
CA ARG A 79 -9.36 9.29 10.11
C ARG A 79 -8.29 10.26 9.61
N ARG A 80 -7.41 10.72 10.48
CA ARG A 80 -6.32 11.62 10.14
C ARG A 80 -4.95 10.95 10.21
N GLY A 81 -4.79 9.69 10.57
CA GLY A 81 -3.46 9.05 10.68
C GLY A 81 -2.64 8.88 9.37
N GLY A 82 -3.14 9.34 8.22
CA GLY A 82 -2.33 9.44 6.99
C GLY A 82 -2.20 8.16 6.18
N LYS A 83 -2.99 7.14 6.52
CA LYS A 83 -2.93 5.81 5.90
C LYS A 83 -2.93 5.83 4.38
N SER A 84 -3.86 6.55 3.74
CA SER A 84 -3.98 6.55 2.28
C SER A 84 -2.75 7.16 1.61
N GLN A 85 -2.12 8.18 2.20
CA GLN A 85 -0.86 8.72 1.72
C GLN A 85 0.24 7.65 1.78
N LYS A 86 0.40 6.96 2.91
CA LYS A 86 1.43 5.92 3.09
C LYS A 86 1.21 4.71 2.20
N LEU A 87 -0.04 4.32 1.99
CA LEU A 87 -0.37 3.30 1.01
C LEU A 87 0.04 3.72 -0.42
N THR A 88 -0.11 5.00 -0.82
CA THR A 88 0.38 5.45 -2.15
C THR A 88 1.90 5.36 -2.27
N VAL A 89 2.63 5.66 -1.19
CA VAL A 89 4.09 5.52 -1.13
C VAL A 89 4.48 4.05 -1.35
N LEU A 90 3.82 3.10 -0.65
CA LEU A 90 4.06 1.67 -0.85
C LEU A 90 3.69 1.20 -2.25
N GLY A 91 2.52 1.59 -2.77
CA GLY A 91 2.07 1.18 -4.10
C GLY A 91 3.04 1.62 -5.20
N VAL A 92 3.55 2.84 -5.13
CA VAL A 92 4.57 3.33 -6.09
C VAL A 92 5.90 2.62 -5.89
N PHE A 93 6.35 2.41 -4.64
CA PHE A 93 7.58 1.66 -4.38
C PHE A 93 7.55 0.25 -4.99
N PHE A 94 6.49 -0.52 -4.73
CA PHE A 94 6.35 -1.87 -5.25
C PHE A 94 6.31 -1.90 -6.78
N SER A 95 5.64 -0.92 -7.40
CA SER A 95 5.70 -0.75 -8.86
C SER A 95 7.14 -0.50 -9.35
N LEU A 96 7.90 0.38 -8.69
CA LEU A 96 9.29 0.69 -9.06
C LEU A 96 10.23 -0.53 -9.00
N ILE A 97 9.95 -1.51 -8.14
CA ILE A 97 10.67 -2.78 -8.07
C ILE A 97 9.99 -3.90 -8.88
N GLU A 98 9.19 -3.52 -9.88
CA GLU A 98 8.52 -4.37 -10.88
C GLU A 98 7.51 -5.37 -10.30
N LYS A 99 6.84 -5.00 -9.21
CA LYS A 99 5.73 -5.79 -8.67
C LYS A 99 4.39 -5.34 -9.24
N LEU A 100 3.51 -6.30 -9.48
CA LEU A 100 2.14 -6.08 -9.90
C LEU A 100 1.30 -5.68 -8.69
N VAL A 101 0.96 -4.39 -8.60
CA VAL A 101 0.20 -3.83 -7.49
C VAL A 101 -1.27 -3.70 -7.86
N ILE A 102 -2.13 -4.25 -7.01
CA ILE A 102 -3.57 -4.09 -7.08
C ILE A 102 -4.06 -3.38 -5.83
N TRP A 103 -4.77 -2.27 -6.01
CA TRP A 103 -5.39 -1.49 -4.95
C TRP A 103 -6.91 -1.59 -5.05
N ARG A 104 -7.57 -1.88 -3.93
CA ARG A 104 -9.03 -1.92 -3.80
C ARG A 104 -9.52 -1.02 -2.69
N SER A 105 -10.58 -0.28 -2.98
CA SER A 105 -11.35 0.47 -1.99
C SER A 105 -12.81 0.00 -1.98
N PRO A 106 -13.55 0.18 -0.88
CA PRO A 106 -14.97 -0.15 -0.81
C PRO A 106 -15.84 0.81 -1.64
N HIS A 107 -15.46 2.09 -1.74
CA HIS A 107 -16.21 3.11 -2.49
C HIS A 107 -15.29 4.03 -3.32
N ALA A 108 -15.91 4.80 -4.22
CA ALA A 108 -15.22 5.64 -5.18
C ALA A 108 -14.57 6.89 -4.55
N ASP A 109 -15.17 7.45 -3.50
CA ASP A 109 -14.66 8.67 -2.85
C ASP A 109 -13.25 8.47 -2.28
N GLN A 110 -12.95 7.28 -1.75
CA GLN A 110 -11.61 6.92 -1.29
C GLN A 110 -10.59 6.94 -2.44
N LEU A 111 -11.01 6.56 -3.65
CA LEU A 111 -10.15 6.62 -4.83
C LEU A 111 -9.85 8.07 -5.23
N GLY A 112 -10.79 8.99 -5.00
CA GLY A 112 -10.58 10.42 -5.17
C GLY A 112 -9.45 10.95 -4.27
N GLN A 113 -9.43 10.54 -3.00
CA GLN A 113 -8.36 10.91 -2.06
C GLN A 113 -7.02 10.26 -2.45
N ALA A 114 -7.01 8.97 -2.78
CA ALA A 114 -5.81 8.29 -3.26
C ALA A 114 -5.24 8.96 -4.52
N SER A 115 -6.10 9.41 -5.45
CA SER A 115 -5.70 10.16 -6.65
C SER A 115 -4.89 11.41 -6.31
N GLN A 116 -5.31 12.18 -5.31
CA GLN A 116 -4.61 13.39 -4.89
C GLN A 116 -3.19 13.06 -4.42
N TRP A 117 -3.05 12.01 -3.61
CA TRP A 117 -1.75 11.56 -3.11
C TRP A 117 -0.84 10.99 -4.21
N PHE A 118 -1.38 10.19 -5.13
CA PHE A 118 -0.61 9.71 -6.28
C PHE A 118 -0.11 10.87 -7.15
N ASN A 119 -0.91 11.91 -7.39
CA ASN A 119 -0.47 13.07 -8.17
C ASN A 119 0.64 13.88 -7.49
N MET A 120 0.84 13.73 -6.18
CA MET A 120 1.96 14.35 -5.46
C MET A 120 3.24 13.52 -5.50
N ASN A 121 3.18 12.27 -5.96
CA ASN A 121 4.34 11.40 -6.06
C ASN A 121 5.12 11.66 -7.36
N PRO A 122 6.40 12.07 -7.32
CA PRO A 122 7.14 12.44 -8.54
C PRO A 122 7.30 11.32 -9.58
N PHE A 123 7.21 10.04 -9.15
CA PHE A 123 7.30 8.90 -10.05
C PHE A 123 5.99 8.59 -10.79
N VAL A 124 4.88 9.18 -10.36
CA VAL A 124 3.58 9.01 -11.01
C VAL A 124 3.51 9.90 -12.24
N LYS A 125 3.29 9.28 -13.39
CA LYS A 125 3.12 9.96 -14.68
C LYS A 125 1.69 10.44 -14.88
N LYS A 126 0.71 9.61 -14.52
CA LYS A 126 -0.71 9.88 -14.79
C LYS A 126 -1.61 9.05 -13.90
N VAL A 127 -2.69 9.66 -13.40
CA VAL A 127 -3.76 8.95 -12.68
C VAL A 127 -5.00 8.87 -13.57
N GLN A 128 -5.52 7.66 -13.81
CA GLN A 128 -6.67 7.40 -14.69
C GLN A 128 -7.69 6.46 -14.05
N ILE A 129 -8.12 6.79 -12.82
CA ILE A 129 -9.02 5.95 -12.03
C ILE A 129 -10.39 5.79 -12.72
N ASN A 130 -11.04 6.90 -13.08
CA ASN A 130 -12.42 6.88 -13.58
C ASN A 130 -12.61 6.18 -14.93
N ASN A 131 -11.56 6.16 -15.77
CA ASN A 131 -11.65 5.62 -17.13
C ASN A 131 -10.99 4.24 -17.23
N LEU A 132 -9.81 4.07 -16.63
CA LEU A 132 -8.95 2.90 -16.87
C LEU A 132 -8.57 2.15 -15.60
N ASN A 133 -8.98 2.63 -14.42
CA ASN A 133 -8.67 1.99 -13.14
C ASN A 133 -7.15 1.77 -12.94
N LYS A 134 -6.34 2.78 -13.29
CA LYS A 134 -4.88 2.66 -13.25
C LYS A 134 -4.14 3.94 -12.86
N VAL A 135 -2.96 3.77 -12.29
CA VAL A 135 -1.95 4.82 -12.07
C VAL A 135 -0.71 4.43 -12.87
N GLU A 136 -0.30 5.29 -13.79
CA GLU A 136 0.92 5.11 -14.58
C GLU A 136 2.14 5.57 -13.80
N VAL A 137 3.15 4.70 -13.67
CA VAL A 137 4.43 5.00 -13.01
C VAL A 137 5.53 5.03 -14.06
N TYR A 138 6.44 6.00 -14.00
CA TYR A 138 7.49 6.15 -15.00
C TYR A 138 8.39 4.91 -15.07
N GLY A 139 8.43 4.26 -16.25
CA GLY A 139 9.32 3.13 -16.53
C GLY A 139 9.02 1.87 -15.71
N SER A 140 7.83 1.77 -15.11
CA SER A 140 7.44 0.70 -14.19
C SER A 140 6.02 0.21 -14.50
N PRO A 141 5.62 -0.99 -14.05
CA PRO A 141 4.25 -1.48 -14.23
C PRO A 141 3.20 -0.54 -13.62
N ASP A 142 2.07 -0.36 -14.32
CA ASP A 142 0.95 0.43 -13.82
C ASP A 142 0.33 -0.20 -12.56
N ILE A 143 -0.07 0.63 -11.60
CA ILE A 143 -0.83 0.18 -10.42
C ILE A 143 -2.30 0.07 -10.82
N ASN A 144 -2.93 -1.08 -10.61
CA ASN A 144 -4.35 -1.25 -10.88
C ASN A 144 -5.20 -0.86 -9.66
N ILE A 145 -5.95 0.23 -9.76
CA ILE A 145 -6.73 0.79 -8.66
C ILE A 145 -8.21 0.88 -9.03
N SER A 146 -9.09 0.31 -8.21
CA SER A 146 -10.53 0.32 -8.47
C SER A 146 -11.37 0.05 -7.23
N VAL A 147 -12.67 0.33 -7.33
CA VAL A 147 -13.65 -0.10 -6.33
C VAL A 147 -13.79 -1.62 -6.36
N LEU A 148 -13.85 -2.21 -5.17
CA LEU A 148 -14.08 -3.63 -4.98
C LEU A 148 -15.43 -4.05 -5.57
N SER A 149 -15.39 -4.94 -6.55
CA SER A 149 -16.58 -5.38 -7.30
C SER A 149 -16.34 -6.74 -7.95
N ALA A 150 -17.42 -7.48 -8.26
CA ALA A 150 -17.35 -8.80 -8.87
C ALA A 150 -16.41 -8.86 -10.10
N GLY A 151 -16.51 -7.89 -11.01
CA GLY A 151 -15.69 -7.86 -12.23
C GLY A 151 -14.19 -7.60 -11.97
N LYS A 152 -13.84 -6.94 -10.86
CA LYS A 152 -12.45 -6.54 -10.54
C LYS A 152 -11.69 -7.58 -9.73
N VAL A 153 -12.38 -8.59 -9.20
CA VAL A 153 -11.78 -9.69 -8.42
C VAL A 153 -11.53 -10.95 -9.26
N ALA A 154 -12.08 -11.03 -10.47
CA ALA A 154 -12.10 -12.25 -11.27
C ALA A 154 -10.92 -12.44 -12.26
N SER A 155 -10.00 -11.48 -12.43
CA SER A 155 -9.24 -11.40 -13.69
C SER A 155 -7.75 -11.05 -13.62
N ARG A 156 -7.12 -10.91 -12.45
CA ARG A 156 -5.71 -10.51 -12.38
C ARG A 156 -4.95 -11.20 -11.26
N GLU A 157 -3.81 -11.78 -11.58
CA GLU A 157 -2.79 -12.12 -10.59
C GLU A 157 -2.12 -10.82 -10.11
N ALA A 158 -1.66 -10.83 -8.86
CA ALA A 158 -0.96 -9.72 -8.23
C ALA A 158 0.22 -10.23 -7.42
N ASP A 159 1.22 -9.39 -7.23
CA ASP A 159 2.22 -9.59 -6.19
C ASP A 159 1.70 -8.96 -4.88
N ILE A 160 1.14 -7.75 -5.00
CA ILE A 160 0.70 -6.93 -3.87
C ILE A 160 -0.78 -6.62 -4.00
N LEU A 161 -1.54 -6.88 -2.95
CA LEU A 161 -2.93 -6.50 -2.82
C LEU A 161 -3.12 -5.51 -1.66
N ILE A 162 -3.52 -4.29 -1.97
CA ILE A 162 -3.78 -3.22 -1.00
C ILE A 162 -5.29 -3.04 -0.84
N TYR A 163 -5.76 -3.06 0.40
CA TYR A 163 -7.12 -2.70 0.77
C TYR A 163 -7.11 -1.41 1.58
N ASP A 164 -7.68 -0.35 1.01
CA ASP A 164 -7.88 0.93 1.71
C ASP A 164 -9.33 1.04 2.20
N GLU A 165 -9.51 1.43 3.44
CA GLU A 165 -10.80 1.59 4.14
C GLU A 165 -11.61 0.28 4.29
N GLY A 166 -10.93 -0.83 4.58
CA GLY A 166 -11.57 -2.14 4.78
C GLY A 166 -12.64 -2.19 5.88
N GLY A 167 -12.68 -1.21 6.78
CA GLY A 167 -13.69 -1.04 7.82
C GLY A 167 -15.09 -0.71 7.30
N TRP A 168 -15.24 -0.39 6.01
CA TRP A 168 -16.55 -0.26 5.36
C TRP A 168 -17.03 -1.53 4.65
N VAL A 169 -16.22 -2.60 4.67
CA VAL A 169 -16.56 -3.90 4.08
C VAL A 169 -17.26 -4.77 5.14
N PHE A 170 -18.53 -4.47 5.42
CA PHE A 170 -19.32 -5.20 6.41
C PHE A 170 -19.66 -6.63 5.97
N LYS A 171 -19.65 -7.58 6.90
CA LYS A 171 -19.85 -9.02 6.62
C LYS A 171 -21.16 -9.36 5.91
N HIS A 172 -22.21 -8.57 6.14
CA HIS A 172 -23.53 -8.79 5.55
C HIS A 172 -23.67 -8.22 4.11
N LEU A 173 -22.68 -7.48 3.62
CA LEU A 173 -22.70 -6.86 2.29
C LEU A 173 -22.05 -7.75 1.23
N ALA A 174 -22.46 -7.58 -0.02
CA ALA A 174 -21.83 -8.25 -1.16
C ALA A 174 -20.33 -7.91 -1.30
N LEU A 175 -19.94 -6.70 -0.88
CA LEU A 175 -18.54 -6.26 -0.83
C LEU A 175 -17.64 -7.24 -0.05
N TYR A 176 -18.14 -7.83 1.04
CA TYR A 176 -17.37 -8.80 1.82
C TYR A 176 -17.06 -10.07 1.02
N LYS A 177 -18.01 -10.54 0.21
CA LYS A 177 -17.77 -11.70 -0.68
C LYS A 177 -16.72 -11.39 -1.72
N PHE A 178 -16.77 -10.19 -2.32
CA PHE A 178 -15.76 -9.75 -3.28
C PHE A 178 -14.38 -9.65 -2.63
N TYR A 179 -14.32 -9.11 -1.41
CA TYR A 179 -13.08 -9.02 -0.64
C TYR A 179 -12.44 -10.40 -0.43
N LYS A 180 -13.19 -11.39 0.07
CA LYS A 180 -12.64 -12.74 0.27
C LYS A 180 -12.23 -13.37 -1.06
N ALA A 181 -12.99 -13.12 -2.14
CA ALA A 181 -12.69 -13.62 -3.48
C ALA A 181 -11.46 -12.98 -4.16
N SER A 182 -11.04 -11.77 -3.76
CA SER A 182 -9.81 -11.15 -4.29
C SER A 182 -8.54 -11.61 -3.59
N ARG A 183 -8.60 -12.16 -2.38
CA ARG A 183 -7.40 -12.59 -1.65
C ARG A 183 -6.55 -13.63 -2.41
N PRO A 184 -7.13 -14.63 -3.10
CA PRO A 184 -6.34 -15.59 -3.88
C PRO A 184 -5.57 -14.99 -5.06
N MET A 185 -5.80 -13.72 -5.43
CA MET A 185 -5.09 -13.06 -6.54
C MET A 185 -3.56 -13.02 -6.32
N VAL A 186 -3.08 -13.09 -5.08
CA VAL A 186 -1.65 -13.15 -4.77
C VAL A 186 -1.08 -14.58 -4.69
N ALA A 187 -1.91 -15.61 -4.79
CA ALA A 187 -1.50 -16.99 -4.48
C ALA A 187 -0.43 -17.55 -5.45
N ALA A 188 -0.47 -17.16 -6.72
CA ALA A 188 0.48 -17.62 -7.74
C ALA A 188 1.83 -16.87 -7.71
N SER A 189 1.89 -15.70 -7.06
CA SER A 189 3.10 -14.88 -7.01
C SER A 189 4.21 -15.53 -6.18
N GLN A 190 5.46 -15.13 -6.42
CA GLN A 190 6.63 -15.45 -5.59
C GLN A 190 7.00 -14.30 -4.64
N TYR A 191 6.17 -13.26 -4.57
CA TYR A 191 6.35 -12.07 -3.74
C TYR A 191 4.97 -11.61 -3.27
N ARG A 192 4.42 -12.35 -2.30
CA ARG A 192 3.01 -12.28 -1.92
C ARG A 192 2.78 -11.35 -0.74
N HIS A 193 2.06 -10.25 -0.98
CA HIS A 193 1.73 -9.28 0.07
C HIS A 193 0.25 -8.91 0.06
N ILE A 194 -0.34 -8.83 1.25
CA ILE A 194 -1.67 -8.23 1.44
C ILE A 194 -1.55 -7.16 2.51
N ILE A 195 -1.97 -5.94 2.20
CA ILE A 195 -1.86 -4.79 3.11
C ILE A 195 -3.25 -4.23 3.33
N HIS A 196 -3.70 -4.19 4.58
CA HIS A 196 -4.95 -3.56 4.96
C HIS A 196 -4.69 -2.25 5.68
N ALA A 197 -5.41 -1.20 5.32
CA ALA A 197 -5.48 0.00 6.14
C ALA A 197 -6.93 0.45 6.31
N SER A 198 -7.30 0.86 7.51
CA SER A 198 -8.65 1.31 7.81
C SER A 198 -8.68 2.13 9.09
N THR A 199 -9.78 2.87 9.29
CA THR A 199 -10.20 3.23 10.65
C THR A 199 -10.74 2.05 11.44
N PRO A 200 -10.74 2.12 12.78
CA PRO A 200 -11.32 1.08 13.62
C PRO A 200 -12.76 0.78 13.22
N ALA A 201 -13.09 -0.50 13.06
CA ALA A 201 -14.43 -0.95 12.74
C ALA A 201 -14.67 -2.34 13.33
N ARG A 202 -15.94 -2.70 13.55
CA ARG A 202 -16.37 -4.04 14.00
C ARG A 202 -17.25 -4.68 12.95
N ASN A 203 -17.34 -6.01 12.97
CA ASN A 203 -18.17 -6.80 12.04
C ASN A 203 -17.86 -6.56 10.55
N THR A 204 -16.59 -6.33 10.24
CA THR A 204 -16.09 -6.03 8.89
C THR A 204 -14.97 -6.99 8.49
N ALA A 205 -14.60 -6.99 7.21
CA ALA A 205 -13.44 -7.70 6.71
C ALA A 205 -12.15 -7.29 7.42
N PHE A 206 -11.95 -5.98 7.61
CA PHE A 206 -10.78 -5.45 8.32
C PHE A 206 -10.68 -5.96 9.76
N HIS A 207 -11.78 -5.94 10.50
CA HIS A 207 -11.80 -6.45 11.89
C HIS A 207 -11.42 -7.92 11.97
N GLU A 208 -11.91 -8.73 11.04
CA GLU A 208 -11.59 -10.16 10.99
C GLU A 208 -10.10 -10.41 10.74
N GLU A 209 -9.51 -9.75 9.74
CA GLU A 209 -8.08 -9.95 9.48
C GLU A 209 -7.20 -9.34 10.56
N TRP A 210 -7.64 -8.23 11.19
CA TRP A 210 -6.94 -7.66 12.34
C TRP A 210 -6.82 -8.67 13.50
N GLU A 211 -7.90 -9.33 13.89
CA GLU A 211 -7.88 -10.35 14.95
C GLU A 211 -7.05 -11.58 14.54
N ASN A 212 -7.20 -12.06 13.30
CA ASN A 212 -6.39 -13.17 12.77
C ASN A 212 -4.89 -12.88 12.83
N LEU A 213 -4.49 -11.64 12.48
CA LEU A 213 -3.09 -11.23 12.50
C LEU A 213 -2.58 -11.11 13.93
N LYS A 214 -3.37 -10.61 14.88
CA LYS A 214 -2.99 -10.58 16.30
C LYS A 214 -2.68 -11.97 16.85
N ASP A 215 -3.50 -12.96 16.51
CA ASP A 215 -3.23 -14.35 16.89
C ASP A 215 -1.92 -14.86 16.28
N LEU A 216 -1.65 -14.48 15.02
CA LEU A 216 -0.41 -14.83 14.33
C LEU A 216 0.83 -14.13 14.92
N GLU A 217 0.70 -12.86 15.33
CA GLU A 217 1.76 -12.11 16.01
C GLU A 217 2.21 -12.81 17.29
N ILE A 218 1.26 -13.28 18.10
CA ILE A 218 1.53 -14.05 19.32
C ILE A 218 2.26 -15.35 18.98
N LYS A 219 1.77 -16.08 17.96
CA LYS A 219 2.33 -17.38 17.56
C LYS A 219 3.75 -17.26 17.02
N LEU A 220 4.04 -16.23 16.22
CA LEU A 220 5.33 -16.07 15.54
C LEU A 220 6.31 -15.13 16.28
N ASN A 221 5.84 -14.50 17.36
CA ASN A 221 6.57 -13.50 18.14
C ASN A 221 7.19 -12.41 17.25
N THR A 222 6.34 -11.78 16.43
CA THR A 222 6.69 -10.70 15.50
C THR A 222 5.46 -9.81 15.29
N ARG A 223 5.62 -8.62 14.71
CA ARG A 223 4.53 -7.67 14.45
C ARG A 223 4.02 -7.75 13.00
N PHE A 224 2.70 -7.69 12.86
CA PHE A 224 1.93 -7.60 11.62
C PHE A 224 0.83 -6.53 11.69
N THR A 225 0.49 -6.07 12.90
CA THR A 225 -0.54 -5.08 13.16
C THR A 225 0.05 -3.80 13.74
N SER A 226 -0.59 -2.69 13.40
CA SER A 226 -0.25 -1.39 13.96
C SER A 226 -1.49 -0.57 14.27
N LEU A 227 -1.55 -0.04 15.49
CA LEU A 227 -2.65 0.75 16.02
C LEU A 227 -2.11 2.13 16.37
N HIS A 228 -2.70 3.16 15.77
CA HIS A 228 -2.33 4.56 16.02
C HIS A 228 -3.58 5.41 16.17
N ASP A 229 -3.63 6.17 17.27
CA ASP A 229 -4.72 7.06 17.60
C ASP A 229 -4.48 8.49 17.06
N ASP A 230 -5.36 9.44 17.40
CA ASP A 230 -5.30 10.81 16.88
C ASP A 230 -4.11 11.61 17.46
N GLU A 231 -3.53 11.22 18.59
CA GLU A 231 -2.42 11.94 19.24
C GLU A 231 -1.10 11.78 18.47
N ASP A 232 -1.00 10.74 17.64
CA ASP A 232 0.22 10.33 16.94
C ASP A 232 0.52 11.13 15.65
N CYS A 233 -0.30 12.13 15.31
CA CYS A 233 -0.39 12.63 13.93
C CYS A 233 0.04 14.10 13.74
N GLU A 234 1.17 14.32 13.06
CA GLU A 234 1.86 15.63 12.94
C GLU A 234 1.06 16.75 12.25
N TRP A 235 0.04 16.43 11.44
CA TRP A 235 -0.80 17.44 10.78
C TRP A 235 -2.10 17.74 11.52
N ILE A 236 -2.34 17.12 12.67
CA ILE A 236 -3.42 17.51 13.57
C ILE A 236 -2.85 18.57 14.51
N THR A 237 -3.10 19.84 14.23
CA THR A 237 -2.90 20.89 15.22
C THR A 237 -3.97 20.74 16.31
N PRO A 238 -3.61 20.70 17.60
CA PRO A 238 -4.58 20.85 18.67
C PRO A 238 -5.27 22.21 18.50
N GLU A 239 -6.60 22.22 18.36
CA GLU A 239 -7.42 23.43 18.46
C GLU A 239 -7.62 23.81 19.94
#